data_AF-A0A7C3Y3X4-F1
#
_entry.id   AF-A0A7C3Y3X4-F1
#
_cell.length_a   1.000
_cell.length_b   1.000
_cell.length_c   1.000
_cell.angle_alpha   90.00
_cell.angle_beta   90.00
_cell.angle_gamma   90.00
#
_symmetry.space_group_name_H-M   'P 1'
#
loop_
_entity.id
_entity.type
_entity.pdbx_description
1 polymer ?
#
loop_
_entity_poly.entity_id
_entity_poly.type
_entity_poly.pdbx_seq_one_letter_code
_entity_poly.pdbx_strand_id
1 'polypeptide(L)'
;MNKEELNMFVRLLQKVQRQPNQTFDLGLIVKEPKNQINAQKVFEEIKKIIDIERIIYDEAIFDEDVIDKIVNAFSKNKWVFLEIKKDIKSPFLNQLKHLANYNSLRLIDYRGKDIFEMKMPENSRIIVFAERDFIENKISYPHFYRLFGPTLSLK
;
A
#
# COMPACT_ATOMS: atom_id res chain seq x y z
N MET A 1 -9.20 15.85 10.33
CA MET A 1 -7.98 15.02 10.16
C MET A 1 -6.90 15.55 11.08
N ASN A 2 -6.50 14.75 12.06
CA ASN A 2 -5.44 15.13 12.99
C ASN A 2 -4.07 14.90 12.33
N LYS A 3 -3.29 15.98 12.15
CA LYS A 3 -1.96 15.90 11.54
C LYS A 3 -0.98 15.11 12.40
N GLU A 4 -1.15 15.11 13.71
CA GLU A 4 -0.30 14.36 14.64
C GLU A 4 -0.49 12.85 14.48
N GLU A 5 -1.73 12.40 14.28
CA GLU A 5 -2.04 10.99 14.02
C GLU A 5 -1.39 10.48 12.73
N LEU A 6 -1.45 11.27 11.65
CA LEU A 6 -0.77 10.92 10.39
C LEU A 6 0.75 10.88 10.55
N ASN A 7 1.34 11.88 11.22
CA ASN A 7 2.77 11.89 11.51
C ASN A 7 3.19 10.67 12.33
N MET A 8 2.40 10.31 13.35
CA MET A 8 2.65 9.14 14.18
C MET A 8 2.52 7.85 13.37
N PHE A 9 1.50 7.74 12.51
CA PHE A 9 1.31 6.60 11.61
C PHE A 9 2.52 6.40 10.68
N VAL A 10 2.99 7.46 10.02
CA VAL A 10 4.18 7.39 9.14
C VAL A 10 5.43 7.00 9.93
N ARG A 11 5.64 7.58 11.13
CA ARG A 11 6.76 7.23 12.02
C ARG A 11 6.71 5.77 12.47
N LEU A 12 5.52 5.23 12.76
CA LEU A 12 5.35 3.83 13.12
C LEU A 12 5.76 2.94 11.93
N LEU A 13 5.28 3.21 10.73
CA LEU A 13 5.67 2.46 9.52
C LEU A 13 7.17 2.51 9.24
N GLN A 14 7.83 3.65 9.51
CA GLN A 14 9.30 3.78 9.39
C GLN A 14 10.04 2.93 10.43
N LYS A 15 9.52 2.88 11.67
CA LYS A 15 10.14 2.17 12.79
C LYS A 15 9.89 0.67 12.79
N VAL A 16 8.88 0.19 12.08
CA VAL A 16 8.67 -1.25 11.88
C VAL A 16 9.88 -1.77 11.07
N GLN A 17 10.89 -2.23 11.82
CA GLN A 17 12.05 -2.97 11.33
C GLN A 17 12.08 -4.36 11.96
N ARG A 18 11.90 -5.34 11.07
CA ARG A 18 12.48 -6.69 10.99
C ARG A 18 13.14 -7.27 12.28
N GLN A 19 12.34 -8.03 13.02
CA GLN A 19 12.84 -9.18 13.81
C GLN A 19 12.05 -10.42 13.43
N PRO A 20 12.71 -11.59 13.39
CA PRO A 20 13.25 -12.19 12.17
C PRO A 20 12.21 -12.55 11.10
N ASN A 21 10.91 -12.54 11.41
CA ASN A 21 9.87 -13.22 10.64
C ASN A 21 8.60 -12.39 10.35
N GLN A 22 8.53 -11.10 10.70
CA GLN A 22 7.36 -10.26 10.38
C GLN A 22 7.76 -8.88 9.82
N THR A 23 7.46 -8.68 8.54
CA THR A 23 7.63 -7.44 7.80
C THR A 23 6.29 -6.75 7.65
N PHE A 24 5.89 -5.90 8.61
CA PHE A 24 4.71 -5.04 8.38
C PHE A 24 5.11 -3.80 7.58
N ASP A 25 5.48 -4.07 6.34
CA ASP A 25 5.95 -3.08 5.37
C ASP A 25 4.79 -2.37 4.63
N LEU A 26 3.56 -2.82 4.91
CA LEU A 26 2.32 -2.24 4.42
C LEU A 26 1.54 -1.60 5.58
N GLY A 27 1.10 -0.36 5.36
CA GLY A 27 0.18 0.35 6.24
C GLY A 27 -1.19 0.50 5.59
N LEU A 28 -2.23 0.61 6.43
CA LEU A 28 -3.60 0.85 5.99
C LEU A 28 -4.14 2.15 6.58
N ILE A 29 -4.70 3.00 5.73
CA ILE A 29 -5.52 4.13 6.14
C ILE A 29 -6.95 3.84 5.72
N VAL A 30 -7.86 3.80 6.69
CA VAL A 30 -9.28 3.60 6.43
C VAL A 30 -10.06 4.88 6.66
N LYS A 31 -10.83 5.30 5.66
CA LYS A 31 -11.79 6.39 5.78
C LYS A 31 -13.11 5.85 6.33
N GLU A 32 -13.54 6.33 7.49
CA GLU A 32 -14.85 5.97 8.05
C GLU A 32 -16.00 6.68 7.29
N PRO A 33 -17.22 6.11 7.25
CA PRO A 33 -18.31 6.61 6.40
C PRO A 33 -18.72 8.06 6.66
N LYS A 34 -18.62 8.52 7.90
CA LYS A 34 -18.98 9.91 8.28
C LYS A 34 -17.90 10.94 7.94
N ASN A 35 -16.71 10.49 7.54
CA ASN A 35 -15.60 11.37 7.24
C ASN A 35 -15.69 11.91 5.82
N GLN A 36 -15.62 13.22 5.67
CA GLN A 36 -15.66 13.89 4.36
C GLN A 36 -14.29 14.01 3.69
N ILE A 37 -13.22 13.58 4.35
CA ILE A 37 -11.88 13.66 3.77
C ILE A 37 -11.76 12.75 2.55
N ASN A 38 -11.14 13.27 1.48
CA ASN A 38 -10.84 12.50 0.29
C ASN A 38 -9.38 12.01 0.31
N ALA A 39 -9.10 10.96 -0.47
CA ALA A 39 -7.77 10.37 -0.59
C ALA A 39 -6.70 11.38 -1.01
N GLN A 40 -7.05 12.30 -1.92
CA GLN A 40 -6.13 13.34 -2.40
C GLN A 40 -5.63 14.23 -1.26
N LYS A 41 -6.52 14.66 -0.36
CA LYS A 41 -6.14 15.48 0.80
C LYS A 41 -5.23 14.72 1.77
N VAL A 42 -5.47 13.43 1.97
CA VAL A 42 -4.61 12.58 2.80
C VAL A 42 -3.23 12.42 2.16
N PHE A 43 -3.18 12.13 0.86
CA PHE A 43 -1.94 12.03 0.09
C PHE A 43 -1.11 13.31 0.17
N GLU A 44 -1.70 14.48 -0.08
CA GLU A 44 -0.98 15.76 -0.03
C GLU A 44 -0.41 16.07 1.37
N GLU A 45 -1.03 15.59 2.43
CA GLU A 45 -0.52 15.77 3.79
C GLU A 45 0.62 14.80 4.10
N ILE A 46 0.54 13.55 3.62
CA ILE A 46 1.63 12.57 3.77
C ILE A 46 2.86 12.97 2.93
N LYS A 47 2.64 13.51 1.73
CA LYS A 47 3.69 13.99 0.83
C LYS A 47 4.54 15.11 1.42
N LYS A 48 4.03 15.83 2.43
CA LYS A 48 4.81 16.82 3.19
C LYS A 48 5.78 16.19 4.20
N ILE A 49 5.61 14.90 4.51
CA ILE A 49 6.37 14.16 5.52
C ILE A 49 7.41 13.25 4.86
N ILE A 50 7.06 12.61 3.74
CA ILE A 50 7.86 11.60 3.04
C ILE A 50 7.76 11.74 1.52
N ASP A 51 8.78 11.29 0.79
CA ASP A 51 8.74 11.19 -0.68
C ASP A 51 7.89 9.98 -1.09
N ILE A 52 6.72 10.27 -1.67
CA ILE A 52 5.66 9.30 -1.92
C ILE A 52 4.98 9.55 -3.27
N GLU A 53 4.70 8.48 -4.01
CA GLU A 53 3.95 8.52 -5.27
C GLU A 53 2.53 7.98 -5.07
N ARG A 54 1.53 8.65 -5.66
CA ARG A 54 0.13 8.20 -5.63
C ARG A 54 -0.15 7.27 -6.80
N ILE A 55 -0.75 6.12 -6.49
CA ILE A 55 -1.30 5.18 -7.46
C ILE A 55 -2.79 5.02 -7.14
N ILE A 56 -3.65 5.23 -8.13
CA ILE A 56 -5.07 4.94 -8.03
C ILE A 56 -5.28 3.57 -8.69
N TYR A 57 -5.99 2.68 -8.01
CA TYR A 57 -6.35 1.35 -8.49
C TYR A 57 -7.86 1.26 -8.58
N ASP A 58 -8.39 1.62 -9.74
CA ASP A 58 -9.81 1.59 -10.09
C ASP A 58 -10.07 0.63 -11.26
N GLU A 59 -11.34 0.49 -11.64
CA GLU A 59 -11.81 -0.43 -12.69
C GLU A 59 -11.15 -0.20 -14.07
N ALA A 60 -10.57 0.98 -14.31
CA ALA A 60 -9.94 1.31 -15.60
C ALA A 60 -8.47 0.86 -15.69
N ILE A 61 -7.87 0.42 -14.59
CA ILE A 61 -6.43 0.13 -14.51
C ILE A 61 -6.20 -1.37 -14.33
N PHE A 62 -5.30 -1.95 -15.12
CA PHE A 62 -4.94 -3.36 -15.00
C PHE A 62 -4.01 -3.60 -13.80
N ASP A 63 -3.98 -4.84 -13.32
CA ASP A 63 -3.16 -5.21 -12.16
C ASP A 63 -1.67 -5.05 -12.45
N GLU A 64 -1.26 -5.40 -13.66
CA GLU A 64 0.09 -5.28 -14.19
C GLU A 64 0.55 -3.82 -14.20
N ASP A 65 -0.31 -2.88 -14.58
CA ASP A 65 0.00 -1.45 -14.59
C ASP A 65 0.28 -0.90 -13.17
N VAL A 66 -0.45 -1.39 -12.17
CA VAL A 66 -0.22 -1.01 -10.78
C VAL A 66 1.08 -1.60 -10.27
N ILE A 67 1.34 -2.88 -10.57
CA ILE A 67 2.60 -3.54 -10.23
C ILE A 67 3.79 -2.78 -10.85
N ASP A 68 3.69 -2.39 -12.11
CA ASP A 68 4.71 -1.60 -12.81
C ASP A 68 4.98 -0.25 -12.13
N LYS A 69 3.91 0.45 -11.74
CA LYS A 69 4.03 1.71 -11.00
C LYS A 69 4.69 1.51 -9.63
N ILE A 70 4.38 0.44 -8.91
CA ILE A 70 5.04 0.11 -7.64
C ILE A 70 6.52 -0.17 -7.86
N VAL A 71 6.87 -1.00 -8.85
CA VAL A 71 8.27 -1.32 -9.20
C VAL A 71 9.03 -0.03 -9.56
N ASN A 72 8.43 0.86 -10.35
CA ASN A 72 9.02 2.12 -10.75
C ASN A 72 9.18 3.12 -9.59
N ALA A 73 8.26 3.12 -8.60
CA ALA A 73 8.39 3.94 -7.40
C ALA A 73 9.52 3.41 -6.49
N PHE A 74 9.58 2.10 -6.30
CA PHE A 74 10.62 1.45 -5.50
C PHE A 74 12.00 1.59 -6.13
N SER A 75 12.13 1.55 -7.46
CA SER A 75 13.44 1.75 -8.12
C SER A 75 13.99 3.17 -7.91
N LYS A 76 13.12 4.11 -7.52
CA LYS A 76 13.45 5.49 -7.15
C LYS A 76 13.52 5.71 -5.64
N ASN A 77 13.48 4.64 -4.83
CA ASN A 77 13.43 4.69 -3.36
C ASN A 77 12.26 5.51 -2.79
N LYS A 78 11.10 5.51 -3.47
CA LYS A 78 9.91 6.24 -3.02
C LYS A 78 8.95 5.35 -2.27
N TRP A 79 8.13 5.97 -1.44
CA TRP A 79 6.94 5.33 -0.86
C TRP A 79 5.83 5.28 -1.91
N VAL A 80 4.85 4.41 -1.67
CA VAL A 80 3.65 4.32 -2.49
C VAL A 80 2.43 4.63 -1.65
N PHE A 81 1.59 5.55 -2.12
CA PHE A 81 0.23 5.74 -1.65
C PHE A 81 -0.71 5.07 -2.64
N LEU A 82 -1.26 3.92 -2.27
CA LEU A 82 -2.15 3.13 -3.12
C LEU A 82 -3.60 3.36 -2.70
N GLU A 83 -4.37 4.08 -3.49
CA GLU A 83 -5.80 4.23 -3.32
C GLU A 83 -6.55 3.12 -4.05
N ILE A 84 -7.23 2.26 -3.30
CA ILE A 84 -7.98 1.13 -3.88
C ILE A 84 -9.45 1.49 -4.03
N LYS A 85 -9.98 1.29 -5.24
CA LYS A 85 -11.37 1.50 -5.63
C LYS A 85 -11.99 0.30 -6.34
N LYS A 86 -11.19 -0.70 -6.69
CA LYS A 86 -11.64 -2.01 -7.17
C LYS A 86 -11.07 -3.13 -6.31
N ASP A 87 -11.76 -4.27 -6.33
CA ASP A 87 -11.36 -5.44 -5.55
C ASP A 87 -9.95 -5.90 -5.92
N ILE A 88 -9.14 -6.26 -4.92
CA ILE A 88 -7.76 -6.70 -5.11
C ILE A 88 -7.77 -8.22 -5.31
N LYS A 89 -7.72 -8.64 -6.57
CA LYS A 89 -7.71 -10.06 -6.94
C LYS A 89 -6.31 -10.52 -7.34
N SER A 90 -6.19 -11.80 -7.69
CA SER A 90 -4.99 -12.31 -8.36
C SER A 90 -4.92 -11.69 -9.75
N PRO A 91 -3.76 -11.20 -10.22
CA PRO A 91 -2.41 -11.39 -9.66
C PRO A 91 -1.95 -10.39 -8.59
N PHE A 92 -2.56 -9.20 -8.47
CA PHE A 92 -2.03 -8.14 -7.61
C PHE A 92 -2.03 -8.49 -6.12
N LEU A 93 -3.07 -9.18 -5.64
CA LEU A 93 -3.17 -9.65 -4.25
C LEU A 93 -1.98 -10.55 -3.86
N ASN A 94 -1.49 -11.37 -4.78
CA ASN A 94 -0.36 -12.25 -4.50
C ASN A 94 0.91 -11.44 -4.29
N GLN A 95 1.11 -10.37 -5.06
CA GLN A 95 2.25 -9.46 -4.89
C GLN A 95 2.19 -8.71 -3.55
N LEU A 96 1.01 -8.25 -3.13
CA LEU A 96 0.85 -7.64 -1.81
C LEU A 96 1.14 -8.63 -0.67
N LYS A 97 0.71 -9.89 -0.79
CA LYS A 97 1.05 -10.95 0.17
C LYS A 97 2.54 -11.23 0.20
N HIS A 98 3.19 -11.29 -0.97
CA HIS A 98 4.64 -11.52 -1.04
C HIS A 98 5.42 -10.37 -0.41
N LEU A 99 5.01 -9.12 -0.65
CA LEU A 99 5.58 -7.96 0.03
C LEU A 99 5.40 -8.02 1.55
N ALA A 100 4.18 -8.32 2.02
CA ALA A 100 3.90 -8.40 3.46
C ALA A 100 4.69 -9.51 4.17
N ASN A 101 4.93 -10.65 3.52
CA ASN A 101 5.56 -11.81 4.15
C ASN A 101 7.09 -11.90 3.93
N TYR A 102 7.58 -11.39 2.81
CA TYR A 102 8.95 -11.60 2.35
C TYR A 102 9.68 -10.31 1.96
N ASN A 103 9.01 -9.15 2.03
CA ASN A 103 9.56 -7.87 1.57
C ASN A 103 10.06 -7.94 0.11
N SER A 104 9.46 -8.77 -0.73
CA SER A 104 9.84 -8.86 -2.14
C SER A 104 8.63 -8.98 -3.05
N LEU A 105 8.78 -8.37 -4.24
CA LEU A 105 7.95 -8.64 -5.40
C LEU A 105 8.62 -9.76 -6.20
N ARG A 106 7.82 -10.73 -6.65
CA ARG A 106 8.28 -11.81 -7.52
C ARG A 106 7.32 -11.97 -8.68
N LEU A 107 7.77 -11.60 -9.86
CA LEU A 107 7.00 -11.59 -11.09
C LEU A 107 7.58 -12.62 -12.06
N ILE A 108 6.70 -13.33 -12.76
CA ILE A 108 7.06 -14.29 -13.81
C ILE A 108 6.81 -13.59 -15.15
N ASP A 109 7.70 -13.81 -16.12
CA ASP A 109 7.64 -13.23 -17.47
C ASP A 109 7.46 -11.69 -17.44
N TYR A 110 8.36 -11.03 -16.74
CA TYR A 110 8.28 -9.59 -16.50
C TYR A 110 9.38 -8.84 -17.26
N ARG A 111 8.98 -7.94 -18.17
CA ARG A 111 9.89 -7.14 -19.01
C ARG A 111 10.97 -8.00 -19.70
N GLY A 112 10.57 -9.15 -20.23
CA GLY A 112 11.46 -10.08 -20.94
C GLY A 112 12.38 -10.91 -20.04
N LYS A 113 12.10 -10.97 -18.73
CA LYS A 113 12.78 -11.87 -17.78
C LYS A 113 11.83 -12.97 -17.34
N ASP A 114 12.29 -14.22 -17.38
CA ASP A 114 11.53 -15.38 -16.90
C ASP A 114 11.10 -15.20 -15.43
N ILE A 115 12.00 -14.70 -14.59
CA ILE A 115 11.75 -14.36 -13.19
C ILE A 115 12.36 -13.00 -12.89
N PHE A 116 11.53 -12.07 -12.46
CA PHE A 116 11.95 -10.80 -11.87
C PHE A 116 11.68 -10.83 -10.37
N GLU A 117 12.72 -10.56 -9.58
CA GLU A 117 12.60 -10.38 -8.14
C GLU A 117 13.13 -9.00 -7.75
N MET A 118 12.37 -8.30 -6.92
CA MET A 118 12.76 -7.01 -6.37
C MET A 118 12.43 -6.97 -4.88
N LYS A 119 13.44 -6.73 -4.05
CA LYS A 119 13.22 -6.41 -2.65
C LYS A 119 12.72 -4.97 -2.54
N MET A 120 11.73 -4.74 -1.67
CA MET A 120 11.34 -3.38 -1.37
C MET A 120 12.51 -2.65 -0.69
N PRO A 121 12.83 -1.41 -1.12
CA PRO A 121 13.91 -0.62 -0.53
C PRO A 121 13.72 -0.40 0.96
N GLU A 122 14.83 -0.29 1.71
CA GLU A 122 14.80 -0.16 3.17
C GLU A 122 13.98 1.04 3.65
N ASN A 123 14.03 2.13 2.88
CA ASN A 123 13.35 3.39 3.17
C ASN A 123 12.06 3.57 2.37
N SER A 124 11.47 2.51 1.83
CA SER A 124 10.19 2.55 1.09
C SER A 124 9.13 1.73 1.81
N ARG A 125 7.87 2.17 1.76
CA ARG A 125 6.71 1.41 2.23
C ARG A 125 5.52 1.63 1.30
N ILE A 126 4.49 0.79 1.43
CA ILE A 126 3.20 1.03 0.80
C ILE A 126 2.19 1.43 1.87
N ILE A 127 1.47 2.52 1.63
CA ILE A 127 0.30 2.95 2.39
C ILE A 127 -0.92 2.73 1.51
N VAL A 128 -1.79 1.82 1.90
CA VAL A 128 -3.06 1.56 1.23
C VAL A 128 -4.14 2.45 1.83
N PHE A 129 -4.92 3.12 0.98
CA PHE A 129 -6.07 3.92 1.36
C PHE A 129 -7.35 3.31 0.80
N ALA A 130 -8.35 3.13 1.67
CA ALA A 130 -9.66 2.62 1.29
C ALA A 130 -10.77 3.19 2.18
N GLU A 131 -12.01 3.16 1.69
CA GLU A 131 -13.19 3.46 2.50
C GLU A 131 -13.64 2.23 3.27
N ARG A 132 -14.14 2.40 4.50
CA ARG A 132 -14.63 1.30 5.36
C ARG A 132 -15.66 0.45 4.64
N ASP A 133 -16.69 1.09 4.08
CA ASP A 133 -17.77 0.41 3.37
C ASP A 133 -17.26 -0.35 2.14
N PHE A 134 -16.23 0.18 1.48
CA PHE A 134 -15.61 -0.51 0.36
C PHE A 134 -14.88 -1.78 0.82
N ILE A 135 -14.10 -1.71 1.91
CA ILE A 135 -13.42 -2.90 2.46
C ILE A 135 -14.44 -3.97 2.86
N GLU A 136 -15.53 -3.58 3.51
CA GLU A 136 -16.51 -4.54 4.04
C GLU A 136 -17.39 -5.18 2.96
N ASN A 137 -17.72 -4.44 1.90
CA ASN A 137 -18.71 -4.89 0.92
C ASN A 137 -18.13 -5.27 -0.45
N LYS A 138 -16.89 -4.87 -0.77
CA LYS A 138 -16.30 -5.05 -2.11
C LYS A 138 -15.01 -5.86 -2.11
N ILE A 139 -14.24 -5.86 -1.01
CA ILE A 139 -13.03 -6.68 -0.93
C ILE A 139 -13.40 -8.14 -0.70
N SER A 140 -13.08 -9.00 -1.66
CA SER A 140 -13.40 -10.43 -1.58
C SER A 140 -12.42 -11.21 -0.70
N TYR A 141 -11.24 -10.66 -0.43
CA TYR A 141 -10.22 -11.34 0.37
C TYR A 141 -10.50 -11.23 1.88
N PRO A 142 -10.86 -12.33 2.58
CA PRO A 142 -11.34 -12.29 3.98
C PRO A 142 -10.26 -11.94 5.00
N HIS A 143 -8.98 -11.96 4.60
CA HIS A 143 -7.85 -11.64 5.47
C HIS A 143 -7.16 -10.33 5.06
N PHE A 144 -7.90 -9.43 4.39
CA PHE A 144 -7.39 -8.14 3.93
C PHE A 144 -6.61 -7.38 5.02
N TYR A 145 -7.17 -7.22 6.21
CA TYR A 145 -6.49 -6.55 7.32
C TYR A 145 -5.19 -7.22 7.76
N ARG A 146 -5.02 -8.54 7.54
CA ARG A 146 -3.78 -9.26 7.90
C ARG A 146 -2.60 -8.92 7.01
N LEU A 147 -2.83 -8.23 5.89
CA LEU A 147 -1.75 -7.74 5.02
C LEU A 147 -1.02 -6.54 5.63
N PHE A 148 -1.63 -5.85 6.59
CA PHE A 148 -1.15 -4.57 7.11
C PHE A 148 -0.71 -4.70 8.56
N GLY A 149 0.30 -3.92 8.96
CA GLY A 149 0.61 -3.73 10.38
C GLY A 149 -0.10 -2.48 10.90
N PRO A 150 0.56 -1.31 10.85
CA PRO A 150 -0.09 -0.06 11.26
C PRO A 150 -1.37 0.19 10.47
N THR A 151 -2.47 0.42 11.19
CA THR A 151 -3.76 0.83 10.62
C THR A 151 -4.20 2.14 11.26
N LEU A 152 -4.59 3.12 10.45
CA LEU A 152 -5.13 4.40 10.89
C LEU A 152 -6.57 4.55 10.39
N SER A 153 -7.53 4.67 11.31
CA SER A 153 -8.92 4.98 10.99
C SER A 153 -9.17 6.49 11.06
N LEU A 154 -9.52 7.11 9.93
CA LEU A 154 -9.89 8.50 9.85
C LEU A 154 -11.38 8.66 10.17
N LYS A 155 -11.68 9.12 11.38
CA LYS A 155 -13.03 9.38 11.88
C LYS A 155 -13.57 10.75 11.43
#